data_AF-A0ABD0R2G0-F1
#
_entry.id   AF-A0ABD0R2G0-F1
#
_cell.length_a   1.000
_cell.length_b   1.000
_cell.length_c   1.000
_cell.angle_alpha   90.00
_cell.angle_beta   90.00
_cell.angle_gamma   90.00
#
_symmetry.space_group_name_H-M   'P 1'
#
loop_
_entity.id
_entity.type
_entity.pdbx_description
1 polymer ?
#
loop_
_entity_poly.entity_id
_entity_poly.type
_entity_poly.pdbx_seq_one_letter_code
_entity_poly.pdbx_strand_id
1 'polypeptide(L)'
;VSTWSPNAGLDSSSVGSASCPPQGCMLQLEFTYPLVPDSLTVWVTFFSPEETGLPAIHDILLLTLSGNNISLGPQYVFCDAPLTLKLDVKEEVYGVQFFTMEQHLEIDATLFASKPDNPLCRLIRQPPFTHSPHGLILQEPTLRYVD
;
A
#
# COMPACT_ATOMS: atom_id res chain seq x y z
N VAL A 1 -5.05 13.41 -13.56
CA VAL A 1 -4.66 12.73 -12.31
C VAL A 1 -4.69 13.77 -11.22
N SER A 2 -5.63 13.67 -10.29
CA SER A 2 -5.70 14.56 -9.13
C SER A 2 -4.92 13.88 -8.02
N THR A 3 -3.81 14.48 -7.60
CA THR A 3 -3.03 14.00 -6.46
C THR A 3 -3.60 14.61 -5.20
N TRP A 4 -3.78 13.81 -4.16
CA TRP A 4 -4.07 14.31 -2.83
C TRP A 4 -2.76 14.30 -2.05
N SER A 5 -2.12 15.47 -1.95
CA SER A 5 -1.02 15.70 -1.03
C SER A 5 -1.43 16.87 -0.15
N PRO A 6 -1.52 16.67 1.16
CA PRO A 6 -2.01 17.66 2.10
C PRO A 6 -1.07 18.85 2.30
N ASN A 7 0.20 18.72 1.91
CA ASN A 7 1.11 19.86 1.80
C ASN A 7 1.97 19.74 0.54
N ALA A 8 1.47 20.27 -0.58
CA ALA A 8 2.26 20.49 -1.79
C ALA A 8 3.34 21.61 -1.64
N GLY A 9 3.87 21.82 -0.42
CA GLY A 9 4.91 22.81 -0.12
C GLY A 9 4.47 24.27 -0.15
N LEU A 10 3.17 24.56 -0.04
CA LEU A 10 2.67 25.93 0.09
C LEU A 10 2.13 26.20 1.49
N ASP A 11 2.29 27.45 1.93
CA ASP A 11 1.63 27.98 3.13
C ASP A 11 0.15 27.60 3.10
N SER A 12 -0.43 27.26 4.26
CA SER A 12 -1.84 26.86 4.41
C SER A 12 -2.87 27.85 3.84
N SER A 13 -2.43 29.05 3.45
CA SER A 13 -3.20 30.11 2.80
C SER A 13 -3.10 30.18 1.27
N SER A 14 -2.28 29.36 0.62
CA SER A 14 -2.07 29.44 -0.83
C SER A 14 -2.15 28.08 -1.52
N VAL A 15 -3.09 27.97 -2.46
CA VAL A 15 -3.31 26.84 -3.39
C VAL A 15 -3.91 25.58 -2.76
N GLY A 16 -5.24 25.64 -2.57
CA GLY A 16 -6.14 24.54 -2.93
C GLY A 16 -5.82 23.14 -2.43
N SER A 17 -5.43 22.96 -1.16
CA SER A 17 -5.63 21.65 -0.54
C SER A 17 -7.15 21.44 -0.46
N ALA A 18 -7.66 20.55 -1.28
CA ALA A 18 -9.04 20.11 -1.13
C ALA A 18 -9.08 19.36 0.21
N SER A 19 -9.47 20.06 1.28
CA SER A 19 -9.79 19.43 2.55
C SER A 19 -10.78 18.30 2.28
N CYS A 20 -10.62 17.16 2.94
CA CYS A 20 -11.59 16.09 2.81
C CYS A 20 -13.00 16.62 3.10
N PRO A 21 -13.99 16.30 2.27
CA PRO A 21 -15.37 16.66 2.56
C PRO A 21 -15.80 16.15 3.95
N PRO A 22 -16.86 16.70 4.57
CA PRO A 22 -17.37 16.21 5.85
C PRO A 22 -17.72 14.70 5.85
N GLN A 23 -18.02 14.15 4.67
CA GLN A 23 -18.28 12.73 4.45
C GLN A 23 -17.01 11.87 4.22
N GLY A 24 -15.83 12.47 4.25
CA GLY A 24 -14.54 11.82 4.06
C GLY A 24 -14.03 11.84 2.63
N CYS A 25 -12.80 11.37 2.48
CA CYS A 25 -12.12 11.13 1.22
C CYS A 25 -12.08 9.65 0.87
N MET A 26 -12.07 9.37 -0.43
CA MET A 26 -11.79 8.05 -0.97
C MET A 26 -10.69 8.15 -2.04
N LEU A 27 -9.67 7.30 -1.91
CA LEU A 27 -8.63 7.12 -2.93
C LEU A 27 -8.77 5.72 -3.52
N GLN A 28 -8.98 5.61 -4.83
CA GLN A 28 -8.99 4.35 -5.56
C GLN A 28 -7.72 4.23 -6.40
N LEU A 29 -7.01 3.12 -6.25
CA LEU A 29 -5.86 2.76 -7.06
C LEU A 29 -6.14 1.44 -7.77
N GLU A 30 -5.92 1.41 -9.08
CA GLU A 30 -6.05 0.21 -9.91
C GLU A 30 -4.68 -0.20 -10.42
N PHE A 31 -4.45 -1.51 -10.44
CA PHE A 31 -3.22 -2.12 -10.92
C PHE A 31 -3.45 -2.66 -12.33
N THR A 32 -2.46 -2.47 -13.21
CA THR A 32 -2.53 -2.93 -14.60
C THR A 32 -2.76 -4.44 -14.71
N TYR A 33 -2.25 -5.21 -13.75
CA TYR A 33 -2.36 -6.65 -13.72
C TYR A 33 -3.05 -7.08 -12.41
N PRO A 34 -4.29 -7.59 -12.48
CA PRO A 34 -4.92 -8.25 -11.35
C PRO A 34 -4.08 -9.44 -10.90
N LEU A 35 -4.05 -9.70 -9.59
CA LEU A 35 -3.31 -10.82 -9.02
C LEU A 35 -3.97 -11.31 -7.74
N VAL A 36 -3.67 -12.55 -7.34
CA VAL A 36 -4.01 -13.06 -6.00
C VAL A 36 -2.94 -12.57 -5.01
N PRO A 37 -3.23 -11.61 -4.12
CA PRO A 37 -2.21 -11.01 -3.29
C PRO A 37 -1.87 -11.89 -2.09
N ASP A 38 -0.60 -11.80 -1.67
CA ASP A 38 -0.07 -12.33 -0.41
C ASP A 38 -0.06 -11.25 0.68
N SER A 39 0.25 -10.01 0.30
CA SER A 39 0.23 -8.86 1.20
C SER A 39 -0.08 -7.55 0.47
N LEU A 40 -0.53 -6.57 1.25
CA LEU A 40 -0.67 -5.17 0.87
C LEU A 40 0.30 -4.34 1.72
N THR A 41 1.14 -3.52 1.09
CA THR A 41 1.97 -2.53 1.76
C THR A 41 1.56 -1.13 1.34
N VAL A 42 1.35 -0.24 2.30
CA VAL A 42 0.94 1.15 2.11
C VAL A 42 1.95 2.04 2.81
N TRP A 43 2.61 2.92 2.07
CA TRP A 43 3.50 3.93 2.64
C TRP A 43 2.66 5.17 2.91
N VAL A 44 2.69 5.61 4.15
CA VAL A 44 1.93 6.78 4.56
C VAL A 44 2.81 7.79 5.26
N THR A 45 2.48 9.05 5.07
CA THR A 45 3.02 10.16 5.83
C THR A 45 1.89 10.78 6.63
N PHE A 46 2.03 10.84 7.95
CA PHE A 46 1.06 11.47 8.84
C PHE A 46 1.70 12.65 9.59
N PHE A 47 1.11 13.84 9.47
CA PHE A 47 1.73 15.11 9.90
C PHE A 47 0.90 15.89 10.94
N SER A 48 -0.04 15.24 11.65
CA SER A 48 -0.69 15.88 12.79
C SER A 48 0.24 15.87 14.02
N PRO A 49 0.37 17.01 14.76
CA PRO A 49 1.09 17.06 16.02
C PRO A 49 0.36 16.34 17.16
N GLU A 50 -0.94 16.06 17.01
CA GLU A 50 -1.75 15.34 17.99
C GLU A 50 -2.22 14.00 17.41
N GLU A 51 -1.91 12.92 18.12
CA GLU A 51 -2.48 11.60 17.86
C GLU A 51 -3.90 11.56 18.43
N THR A 52 -4.90 11.42 17.56
CA THR A 52 -6.32 11.50 17.95
C THR A 52 -6.84 10.20 18.59
N GLY A 53 -6.00 9.16 18.70
CA GLY A 53 -6.38 7.83 19.17
C GLY A 53 -7.41 7.12 18.28
N LEU A 54 -7.71 7.69 17.11
CA LEU A 54 -8.63 7.18 16.12
C LEU A 54 -7.85 6.63 14.91
N PRO A 55 -8.41 5.66 14.18
CA PRO A 55 -7.77 5.14 12.98
C PRO A 55 -7.73 6.20 11.89
N ALA A 56 -6.54 6.52 11.38
CA ALA A 56 -6.37 7.47 10.28
C ALA A 56 -6.95 6.94 8.96
N ILE A 57 -6.99 5.62 8.76
CA ILE A 57 -7.71 4.98 7.65
C ILE A 57 -8.94 4.27 8.24
N HIS A 58 -10.14 4.65 7.81
CA HIS A 58 -11.39 4.07 8.29
C HIS A 58 -11.70 2.71 7.69
N ASP A 59 -11.37 2.52 6.41
CA ASP A 59 -11.48 1.23 5.75
C ASP A 59 -10.54 1.14 4.56
N ILE A 60 -10.14 -0.09 4.25
CA ILE A 60 -9.44 -0.46 3.03
C ILE A 60 -10.28 -1.52 2.34
N LEU A 61 -10.77 -1.23 1.13
CA LEU A 61 -11.48 -2.22 0.32
C LEU A 61 -10.56 -2.78 -0.75
N LEU A 62 -10.44 -4.11 -0.80
CA LEU A 62 -9.86 -4.81 -1.94
C LEU A 62 -10.92 -4.94 -3.04
N LEU A 63 -10.58 -4.50 -4.24
CA LEU A 63 -11.45 -4.58 -5.41
C LEU A 63 -11.18 -5.88 -6.17
N THR A 64 -12.13 -6.79 -6.15
CA THR A 64 -11.97 -8.14 -6.69
C THR A 64 -12.62 -8.27 -8.06
N LEU A 65 -12.10 -9.16 -8.91
CA LEU A 65 -12.68 -9.36 -10.25
C LEU A 65 -14.10 -9.96 -10.20
N SER A 66 -14.47 -10.64 -9.11
CA SER A 66 -15.83 -11.15 -8.92
C SER A 66 -16.86 -10.05 -8.62
N GLY A 67 -16.40 -8.83 -8.31
CA GLY A 67 -17.23 -7.72 -7.85
C GLY A 67 -17.56 -7.78 -6.35
N ASN A 68 -17.10 -8.82 -5.63
CA ASN A 68 -17.28 -8.94 -4.19
C ASN A 68 -16.10 -8.29 -3.47
N ASN A 69 -16.18 -6.97 -3.25
CA ASN A 69 -15.12 -6.24 -2.56
C ASN A 69 -14.94 -6.74 -1.12
N ILE A 70 -13.69 -6.78 -0.66
CA ILE A 70 -13.33 -7.28 0.68
C ILE A 70 -12.87 -6.11 1.55
N SER A 71 -13.56 -5.86 2.67
CA SER A 71 -13.16 -4.88 3.67
C SER A 71 -12.09 -5.43 4.60
N LEU A 72 -11.01 -4.67 4.80
CA LEU A 72 -9.94 -4.96 5.75
C LEU A 72 -10.14 -4.22 7.09
N GLY A 73 -11.13 -3.33 7.15
CA GLY A 73 -11.45 -2.56 8.34
C GLY A 73 -10.46 -1.42 8.63
N PRO A 74 -10.67 -0.71 9.75
CA PRO A 74 -9.91 0.47 10.11
C PRO A 74 -8.45 0.15 10.45
N GLN A 75 -7.53 1.03 10.04
CA GLN A 75 -6.10 0.91 10.29
C GLN A 75 -5.56 2.13 11.02
N TYR A 76 -4.77 1.85 12.05
CA TYR A 76 -4.03 2.85 12.80
C TYR A 76 -2.67 3.03 12.14
N VAL A 77 -2.48 4.19 11.55
CA VAL A 77 -1.21 4.57 10.91
C VAL A 77 -0.85 5.97 11.37
N PHE A 78 0.42 6.18 11.64
CA PHE A 78 0.97 7.39 12.23
C PHE A 78 2.44 7.49 11.85
N CYS A 79 2.99 8.71 11.95
CA CYS A 79 4.33 9.05 11.48
C CYS A 79 4.51 8.78 9.97
N ASP A 80 5.75 8.82 9.52
CA ASP A 80 6.18 8.34 8.21
C ASP A 80 6.56 6.86 8.34
N ALA A 81 5.61 5.96 8.08
CA ALA A 81 5.76 4.52 8.33
C ALA A 81 5.00 3.66 7.31
N PRO A 82 5.52 2.48 6.95
CA PRO A 82 4.78 1.53 6.13
C PRO A 82 3.79 0.70 6.96
N LEU A 83 2.55 0.59 6.48
CA LEU A 83 1.56 -0.39 6.92
C LEU A 83 1.61 -1.62 6.01
N THR A 84 1.96 -2.79 6.57
CA THR A 84 1.96 -4.05 5.83
C THR A 84 0.92 -5.01 6.39
N LEU A 85 -0.05 -5.39 5.57
CA LEU A 85 -1.13 -6.33 5.89
C LEU A 85 -0.91 -7.65 5.16
N LYS A 86 -0.90 -8.76 5.91
CA LYS A 86 -0.96 -10.11 5.33
C LYS A 86 -2.38 -10.38 4.85
N LEU A 87 -2.52 -10.88 3.63
CA LEU A 87 -3.82 -11.14 3.01
C LEU A 87 -4.03 -12.64 2.81
N ASP A 88 -5.21 -13.14 3.19
CA ASP A 88 -5.67 -14.48 2.81
C ASP A 88 -6.82 -14.38 1.82
N VAL A 89 -6.50 -13.85 0.63
CA VAL A 89 -7.44 -13.71 -0.48
C VAL A 89 -7.19 -14.84 -1.48
N LYS A 90 -8.28 -15.42 -2.00
CA LYS A 90 -8.24 -16.57 -2.93
C LYS A 90 -8.59 -16.20 -4.37
N GLU A 91 -8.94 -14.95 -4.60
CA GLU A 91 -9.32 -14.42 -5.91
C GLU A 91 -8.40 -13.27 -6.33
N GLU A 92 -8.48 -12.90 -7.61
CA GLU A 92 -7.70 -11.81 -8.16
C GLU A 92 -8.28 -10.45 -7.73
N VAL A 93 -7.38 -9.62 -7.23
CA VAL A 93 -7.62 -8.23 -6.84
C VAL A 93 -7.01 -7.35 -7.92
N TYR A 94 -7.81 -6.43 -8.47
CA TYR A 94 -7.36 -5.48 -9.49
C TYR A 94 -7.09 -4.08 -8.93
N GLY A 95 -7.52 -3.80 -7.69
CA GLY A 95 -7.40 -2.48 -7.11
C GLY A 95 -7.66 -2.45 -5.61
N VAL A 96 -7.50 -1.26 -5.05
CA VAL A 96 -7.74 -0.97 -3.64
C VAL A 96 -8.40 0.40 -3.50
N GLN A 97 -9.31 0.52 -2.54
CA GLN A 97 -9.86 1.80 -2.11
C GLN A 97 -9.48 2.07 -0.67
N PHE A 98 -9.06 3.29 -0.38
CA PHE A 98 -8.81 3.79 0.97
C PHE A 98 -9.88 4.81 1.33
N PHE A 99 -10.49 4.65 2.50
CA PHE A 99 -11.46 5.60 3.05
C PHE A 99 -10.86 6.27 4.27
N THR A 100 -10.86 7.61 4.31
CA THR A 100 -10.30 8.38 5.42
C THR A 100 -11.11 9.64 5.68
N MET A 101 -11.18 10.07 6.94
CA MET A 101 -11.65 11.40 7.35
C MET A 101 -10.48 12.30 7.78
N GLU A 102 -9.26 11.75 7.75
CA GLU A 102 -8.08 12.42 8.26
C GLU A 102 -7.47 13.30 7.18
N GLN A 103 -7.50 14.61 7.40
CA GLN A 103 -6.84 15.56 6.51
C GLN A 103 -5.31 15.53 6.65
N HIS A 104 -4.80 14.97 7.74
CA HIS A 104 -3.38 14.89 8.04
C HIS A 104 -2.66 13.62 7.57
N LEU A 105 -3.33 12.79 6.78
CA LEU A 105 -2.77 11.57 6.22
C LEU A 105 -2.29 11.85 4.78
N GLU A 106 -1.28 11.16 4.29
CA GLU A 106 -0.91 11.09 2.88
C GLU A 106 -0.61 9.63 2.56
N ILE A 107 -1.00 9.16 1.37
CA ILE A 107 -0.64 7.84 0.85
C ILE A 107 0.37 8.03 -0.27
N ASP A 108 1.64 7.76 0.01
CA ASP A 108 2.75 8.00 -0.90
C ASP A 108 2.87 6.91 -1.97
N ALA A 109 2.66 5.66 -1.55
CA ALA A 109 2.75 4.50 -2.42
C ALA A 109 1.89 3.34 -1.90
N THR A 110 1.53 2.44 -2.82
CA THR A 110 0.84 1.19 -2.48
C THR A 110 1.41 0.04 -3.31
N LEU A 111 1.61 -1.11 -2.68
CA LEU A 111 2.13 -2.33 -3.29
C LEU A 111 1.26 -3.52 -2.91
N PHE A 112 0.80 -4.27 -3.91
CA PHE A 112 0.41 -5.67 -3.72
C PHE A 112 1.60 -6.58 -4.00
N ALA A 113 1.96 -7.42 -3.05
CA ALA A 113 2.85 -8.54 -3.30
C ALA A 113 2.02 -9.75 -3.72
N SER A 114 2.40 -10.44 -4.80
CA SER A 114 1.73 -11.67 -5.20
C SER A 114 2.09 -12.83 -4.29
N LYS A 115 1.25 -13.87 -4.30
CA LYS A 115 1.68 -15.20 -3.83
C LYS A 115 2.89 -15.70 -4.64
N PRO A 116 3.70 -16.63 -4.08
CA PRO A 116 4.76 -17.30 -4.83
C PRO A 116 4.25 -17.88 -6.15
N ASP A 117 5.17 -18.06 -7.10
CA ASP A 117 4.91 -18.69 -8.41
C ASP A 117 3.92 -17.94 -9.32
N ASN A 118 3.66 -16.66 -9.05
CA ASN A 118 2.89 -15.82 -9.98
C ASN A 118 3.62 -15.76 -11.35
N PRO A 119 2.97 -16.12 -12.47
CA PRO A 119 3.62 -16.22 -13.78
C PRO A 119 4.14 -14.88 -14.33
N LEU A 120 3.62 -13.75 -13.83
CA LEU A 120 4.05 -12.39 -14.19
C LEU A 120 5.32 -11.96 -13.43
N CYS A 121 5.57 -12.55 -12.26
CA CYS A 121 6.72 -12.23 -11.42
C CYS A 121 7.92 -13.10 -11.79
N ARG A 122 8.55 -12.83 -12.94
CA ARG A 122 9.77 -13.51 -13.38
C ARG A 122 11.01 -12.65 -13.14
N LEU A 123 11.83 -13.06 -12.18
CA LEU A 123 13.15 -12.46 -11.98
C LEU A 123 14.18 -13.21 -12.83
N ILE A 124 14.71 -12.57 -13.88
CA ILE A 124 15.83 -13.11 -14.67
C ILE A 124 17.09 -12.37 -14.24
N ARG A 125 18.06 -13.09 -13.68
CA ARG A 125 19.37 -12.53 -13.34
C ARG A 125 20.27 -12.52 -14.57
N GLN A 126 20.92 -11.40 -14.85
CA GLN A 126 21.99 -11.28 -15.85
C GLN A 126 23.27 -10.69 -15.22
N PRO A 127 24.40 -11.43 -15.21
CA PRO A 127 24.56 -12.79 -15.72
C PRO A 127 23.86 -13.84 -14.83
N PRO A 128 23.40 -14.96 -15.40
CA PRO A 128 22.81 -16.04 -14.63
C PRO A 128 23.84 -16.60 -13.63
N PHE A 129 23.36 -17.21 -12.55
CA PHE A 129 24.25 -17.94 -11.66
C PHE A 129 24.90 -19.10 -12.43
N THR A 130 26.23 -19.09 -12.51
CA THR A 130 26.99 -20.23 -13.02
C THR A 130 26.73 -21.43 -12.11
N HIS A 131 26.27 -22.55 -12.69
CA HIS A 131 25.89 -23.80 -12.00
C HIS A 131 24.59 -23.76 -11.17
N SER A 132 23.72 -22.77 -11.36
CA SER A 132 22.42 -22.72 -10.68
C SER A 132 21.31 -22.13 -11.57
N PRO A 133 20.76 -22.93 -12.51
CA PRO A 133 19.81 -22.47 -13.52
C PRO A 133 18.43 -22.08 -12.97
N HIS A 134 18.10 -22.54 -11.75
CA HIS A 134 16.83 -22.26 -11.07
C HIS A 134 16.97 -21.27 -9.90
N GLY A 135 18.14 -20.64 -9.75
CA GLY A 135 18.41 -19.73 -8.64
C GLY A 135 19.02 -20.42 -7.41
N LEU A 136 19.63 -19.63 -6.54
CA LEU A 136 20.26 -20.08 -5.31
C LEU A 136 19.28 -19.97 -4.14
N ILE A 137 19.00 -21.09 -3.46
CA ILE A 137 18.31 -21.08 -2.17
C ILE A 137 19.36 -20.81 -1.10
N LEU A 138 19.36 -19.61 -0.53
CA LEU A 138 20.16 -19.29 0.64
C LEU A 138 19.45 -19.85 1.87
N GLN A 139 20.00 -20.90 2.48
CA GLN A 139 19.42 -21.52 3.68
C GLN A 139 19.47 -20.62 4.92
N GLU A 140 20.28 -19.56 4.90
CA GLU A 140 20.38 -18.57 5.97
C GLU A 140 20.44 -17.15 5.39
N PRO A 141 19.65 -16.19 5.92
CA PRO A 141 19.91 -14.78 5.67
C PRO A 141 21.21 -14.42 6.39
N THR A 142 22.33 -14.45 5.65
CA THR A 142 23.66 -14.05 6.17
C THR A 142 23.76 -12.56 6.49
N LEU A 143 22.69 -11.78 6.26
CA LEU A 143 22.57 -10.41 6.71
C LEU A 143 22.15 -10.39 8.19
N ARG A 144 23.12 -10.59 9.09
CA ARG A 144 23.02 -9.97 10.41
C ARG A 144 23.24 -8.47 10.20
N TYR A 145 22.18 -7.67 10.32
CA TYR A 145 22.36 -6.27 10.65
C TYR A 145 23.02 -6.24 12.04
N VAL A 146 24.25 -5.76 12.07
CA VAL A 146 24.96 -5.46 13.31
C VAL A 146 24.84 -3.96 13.45
N ASP A 147 24.20 -3.50 14.53
CA ASP A 147 24.11 -2.09 14.89
C ASP A 147 25.50 -1.48 15.14
#